data_AF-A0A7C5GF84-F1
#
_entry.id   AF-A0A7C5GF84-F1
#
_cell.length_a   1.000
_cell.length_b   1.000
_cell.length_c   1.000
_cell.angle_alpha   90.00
_cell.angle_beta   90.00
_cell.angle_gamma   90.00
#
_symmetry.space_group_name_H-M   'P 1'
#
loop_
_entity.id
_entity.type
_entity.pdbx_description
1 polymer ?
#
loop_
_entity_poly.entity_id
_entity_poly.type
_entity_poly.pdbx_seq_one_letter_code
_entity_poly.pdbx_strand_id
1 'polypeptide(L)'
;MRYLPPEWHKQRAILMAFPHENTDWADNLKSALTPFIRIAQAIAYKEAVYIICDNKDTISDMFCSTTNMSFIEIPTNDTWTRDYGYISIIEDDEVKLLDFKFDGWGGKFEASLDN
;
A
#
# COMPACT_ATOMS: atom_id res chain seq x y z
N MET A 1 7.90 26.35 7.52
CA MET A 1 9.09 25.65 6.98
C MET A 1 8.61 24.36 6.32
N ARG A 2 9.17 23.97 5.17
CA ARG A 2 8.74 22.78 4.41
C ARG A 2 9.88 21.78 4.26
N TYR A 3 9.64 20.51 4.55
CA TYR A 3 10.61 19.44 4.31
C TYR A 3 9.95 18.07 4.07
N LEU A 4 10.67 17.20 3.36
CA LEU A 4 10.34 15.78 3.21
C LEU A 4 10.94 15.04 4.43
N PRO A 5 10.14 14.49 5.35
CA PRO A 5 10.68 13.72 6.46
C PRO A 5 11.39 12.46 5.94
N PRO A 6 12.51 12.07 6.56
CA PRO A 6 13.16 10.80 6.24
C PRO A 6 12.31 9.63 6.72
N GLU A 7 12.55 8.43 6.17
CA GLU A 7 11.73 7.26 6.48
C GLU A 7 11.81 6.80 7.95
N TRP A 8 12.90 7.10 8.66
CA TRP A 8 13.02 6.82 10.10
C TRP A 8 12.30 7.84 11.00
N HIS A 9 11.66 8.88 10.43
CA HIS A 9 10.80 9.77 11.18
C HIS A 9 9.61 8.98 11.74
N LYS A 10 9.03 9.41 12.87
CA LYS A 10 7.84 8.78 13.44
C LYS A 10 6.74 8.69 12.39
N GLN A 11 6.25 7.48 12.16
CA GLN A 11 5.25 7.16 11.15
C GLN A 11 3.86 7.00 11.79
N ARG A 12 2.81 7.21 11.01
CA ARG A 12 1.42 6.96 11.43
C ARG A 12 0.95 5.58 11.00
N ALA A 13 1.27 5.20 9.77
CA ALA A 13 0.87 3.94 9.16
C ALA A 13 1.73 3.64 7.93
N ILE A 14 1.72 2.38 7.51
CA ILE A 14 2.23 1.92 6.20
C ILE A 14 1.07 1.63 5.26
N LEU A 15 1.17 2.05 4.00
CA LEU A 15 0.22 1.75 2.94
C LEU A 15 0.75 0.61 2.06
N MET A 16 -0.06 -0.43 1.87
CA MET A 16 0.24 -1.57 1.00
C MET A 16 -0.95 -1.84 0.09
N ALA A 17 -0.70 -2.22 -1.16
CA ALA A 17 -1.71 -2.81 -2.03
C ALA A 17 -1.44 -4.31 -2.17
N PHE A 18 -2.47 -5.12 -1.98
CA PHE A 18 -2.36 -6.57 -2.04
C PHE A 18 -2.53 -7.08 -3.47
N PRO A 19 -1.81 -8.15 -3.85
CA PRO A 19 -1.98 -8.77 -5.15
C PRO A 19 -3.39 -9.34 -5.30
N HIS A 20 -3.94 -9.30 -6.51
CA HIS A 20 -5.28 -9.82 -6.83
C HIS A 20 -5.31 -10.43 -8.24
N GLU A 21 -6.42 -11.08 -8.58
CA GLU A 21 -6.59 -11.86 -9.80
C GLU A 21 -6.57 -11.06 -11.12
N ASN A 22 -6.72 -9.74 -11.02
CA ASN A 22 -6.70 -8.83 -12.18
C ASN A 22 -5.31 -8.19 -12.43
N THR A 23 -4.26 -8.76 -11.83
CA THR A 23 -2.86 -8.29 -11.96
C THR A 23 -1.97 -9.40 -12.52
N ASP A 24 -0.72 -9.08 -12.82
CA ASP A 24 0.29 -10.06 -13.24
C ASP A 24 0.59 -11.13 -12.17
N TRP A 25 0.09 -10.97 -10.93
CA TRP A 25 0.18 -11.98 -9.88
C TRP A 25 -0.80 -13.15 -10.07
N ALA A 26 -1.79 -13.04 -10.97
CA ALA A 26 -2.87 -14.02 -11.14
C ALA A 26 -2.39 -15.46 -11.29
N ASP A 27 -1.36 -15.69 -12.10
CA ASP A 27 -0.81 -17.03 -12.41
C ASP A 27 -0.29 -17.77 -11.17
N ASN A 28 0.09 -17.05 -10.12
CA ASN A 28 0.55 -17.64 -8.86
C ASN A 28 0.11 -16.85 -7.63
N LEU A 29 -1.14 -16.42 -7.62
CA LEU A 29 -1.67 -15.48 -6.62
C LEU A 29 -1.52 -15.99 -5.19
N LYS A 30 -1.73 -17.29 -4.95
CA LYS A 30 -1.59 -17.88 -3.61
C LYS A 30 -0.16 -17.77 -3.08
N SER A 31 0.84 -17.99 -3.92
CA SER A 31 2.25 -17.79 -3.53
C SER A 31 2.59 -16.32 -3.35
N ALA A 32 1.99 -15.42 -4.13
CA ALA A 32 2.17 -13.97 -4.01
C ALA A 32 1.56 -13.43 -2.70
N LEU A 33 0.37 -13.88 -2.30
CA LEU A 33 -0.29 -13.43 -1.07
C LEU A 33 0.49 -13.77 0.20
N THR A 34 1.17 -14.92 0.22
CA THR A 34 1.90 -15.40 1.40
C THR A 34 2.94 -14.39 1.94
N PRO A 35 3.89 -13.86 1.15
CA PRO A 35 4.81 -12.81 1.63
C PRO A 35 4.10 -11.51 2.00
N PHE A 36 3.07 -11.08 1.26
CA PHE A 36 2.32 -9.86 1.59
C PHE A 36 1.65 -9.94 2.96
N ILE A 37 1.01 -11.06 3.28
CA ILE A 37 0.44 -11.33 4.60
C ILE A 37 1.52 -11.24 5.68
N ARG A 38 2.67 -11.89 5.46
CA ARG A 38 3.78 -11.89 6.43
C ARG A 38 4.38 -10.49 6.65
N ILE A 39 4.50 -9.70 5.58
CA ILE A 39 4.97 -8.31 5.66
C ILE A 39 3.98 -7.47 6.47
N ALA A 40 2.69 -7.51 6.11
CA ALA A 40 1.64 -6.77 6.81
C ALA A 40 1.58 -7.14 8.31
N GLN A 41 1.66 -8.43 8.64
CA GLN A 41 1.70 -8.90 10.04
C GLN A 41 2.93 -8.39 10.80
N ALA A 42 4.10 -8.39 10.16
CA ALA A 42 5.33 -7.92 10.78
C ALA A 42 5.28 -6.41 11.08
N ILE A 43 4.72 -5.62 10.16
CA ILE A 43 4.53 -4.18 10.34
C ILE A 43 3.47 -3.91 11.43
N ALA A 44 2.34 -4.61 11.38
CA ALA A 44 1.21 -4.45 12.30
C ALA A 44 1.58 -4.65 13.78
N TYR A 45 2.68 -5.36 14.06
CA TYR A 45 3.23 -5.50 15.40
C TYR A 45 3.69 -4.17 16.03
N LYS A 46 4.06 -3.18 15.21
CA LYS A 46 4.60 -1.88 15.65
C LYS A 46 3.80 -0.68 15.16
N GLU A 47 3.25 -0.74 13.95
CA GLU A 47 2.62 0.40 13.29
C GLU A 47 1.30 -0.01 12.63
N ALA A 48 0.42 0.97 12.36
CA ALA A 48 -0.81 0.69 11.63
C ALA A 48 -0.52 0.34 10.16
N VAL A 49 -1.32 -0.54 9.57
CA VAL A 49 -1.21 -0.94 8.17
C VAL A 49 -2.53 -0.68 7.47
N TYR A 50 -2.49 0.10 6.39
CA TYR A 50 -3.58 0.26 5.45
C TYR A 50 -3.35 -0.67 4.28
N ILE A 51 -4.27 -1.60 4.07
CA ILE A 51 -4.21 -2.62 3.03
C ILE A 51 -5.27 -2.28 1.98
N ILE A 52 -4.83 -1.84 0.81
CA ILE A 52 -5.67 -1.73 -0.39
C ILE A 52 -5.84 -3.13 -0.98
N CYS A 53 -7.07 -3.50 -1.28
CA CYS A 53 -7.39 -4.81 -1.86
C CYS A 53 -8.70 -4.78 -2.65
N ASP A 54 -8.94 -5.81 -3.45
CA ASP A 54 -10.17 -5.95 -4.24
C ASP A 54 -11.39 -6.32 -3.37
N ASN A 55 -11.22 -7.24 -2.41
CA ASN A 55 -12.26 -7.66 -1.48
C ASN A 55 -11.71 -7.72 -0.04
N LYS A 56 -12.21 -6.83 0.82
CA LYS A 56 -11.67 -6.70 2.18
C LYS A 56 -11.96 -7.91 3.06
N ASP A 57 -13.14 -8.52 2.92
CA ASP A 57 -13.55 -9.63 3.77
C ASP A 57 -12.64 -10.83 3.49
N THR A 58 -12.46 -11.17 2.20
CA THR A 58 -11.58 -12.24 1.73
C THR A 58 -10.14 -12.05 2.19
N ILE A 59 -9.58 -10.84 2.06
CA ILE A 59 -8.20 -10.58 2.48
C ILE A 59 -8.09 -10.59 4.01
N SER A 60 -9.04 -10.00 4.73
CA SER A 60 -9.01 -9.95 6.20
C SER A 60 -9.11 -11.34 6.84
N ASP A 61 -9.88 -12.25 6.24
CA ASP A 61 -10.03 -13.65 6.68
C ASP A 61 -8.74 -14.47 6.54
N MET A 62 -7.76 -14.00 5.77
CA MET A 62 -6.44 -14.65 5.66
C MET A 62 -5.56 -14.41 6.89
N PHE A 63 -5.91 -13.46 7.76
CA PHE A 63 -5.14 -13.12 8.94
C PHE A 63 -5.71 -13.77 10.19
N CYS A 64 -4.83 -14.30 11.05
CA CYS A 64 -5.24 -14.78 12.37
C CYS A 64 -5.65 -13.64 13.33
N SER A 65 -5.24 -12.41 13.04
CA SER A 65 -5.60 -11.19 13.76
C SER A 65 -5.44 -9.99 12.83
N THR A 66 -6.40 -9.07 12.89
CA THR A 66 -6.42 -7.82 12.11
C THR A 66 -6.10 -6.60 12.98
N THR A 67 -5.51 -6.82 14.16
CA THR A 67 -5.08 -5.72 15.04
C THR A 67 -4.11 -4.80 14.30
N ASN A 68 -4.32 -3.48 14.40
CA ASN A 68 -3.57 -2.44 13.69
C ASN A 68 -3.69 -2.50 12.15
N MET A 69 -4.62 -3.27 11.59
CA MET A 69 -4.84 -3.33 10.15
C MET A 69 -6.17 -2.66 9.79
N SER A 70 -6.22 -1.99 8.65
CA SER A 70 -7.48 -1.57 8.03
C SER A 70 -7.45 -1.92 6.55
N PHE A 71 -8.56 -2.43 6.06
CA PHE A 71 -8.70 -2.92 4.69
C PHE A 71 -9.58 -1.95 3.90
N ILE A 72 -9.12 -1.57 2.72
CA ILE A 72 -9.71 -0.51 1.89
C ILE A 72 -9.92 -1.06 0.48
N GLU A 73 -11.17 -1.03 0.02
CA GLU A 73 -11.54 -1.55 -1.30
C GLU A 73 -11.35 -0.46 -2.35
N ILE A 74 -10.22 -0.50 -3.07
CA ILE A 74 -9.88 0.41 -4.16
C ILE A 74 -9.21 -0.44 -5.27
N PRO A 75 -9.65 -0.32 -6.53
CA PRO A 75 -9.00 -1.00 -7.65
C PRO A 75 -7.56 -0.53 -7.84
N THR A 76 -6.65 -1.43 -8.17
CA THR A 76 -5.24 -1.16 -8.46
C THR A 76 -4.81 -1.90 -9.73
N ASN A 77 -3.79 -1.39 -10.42
CA ASN A 77 -3.12 -2.11 -11.50
C ASN A 77 -2.03 -3.05 -10.95
N ASP A 78 -1.33 -2.64 -9.89
CA ASP A 78 -0.31 -3.49 -9.24
C ASP A 78 -0.12 -3.11 -7.75
N THR A 79 0.90 -3.64 -7.12
CA THR A 79 1.13 -3.68 -5.67
C THR A 79 2.14 -2.64 -5.17
N TRP A 80 2.71 -1.84 -6.07
CA TRP A 80 3.88 -1.00 -5.83
C TRP A 80 3.57 0.38 -5.23
N THR A 81 2.90 0.40 -4.07
CA THR A 81 2.50 1.66 -3.37
C THR A 81 3.67 2.61 -3.07
N ARG A 82 4.92 2.14 -3.14
CA ARG A 82 6.11 2.99 -3.06
C ARG A 82 6.19 4.01 -4.20
N ASP A 83 5.74 3.63 -5.39
CA ASP A 83 5.97 4.38 -6.62
C ASP A 83 4.79 5.29 -6.97
N TYR A 84 3.56 4.88 -6.61
CA TYR A 84 2.34 5.65 -6.85
C TYR A 84 1.69 6.22 -5.59
N GLY A 85 2.14 5.82 -4.40
CA GLY A 85 1.60 6.35 -3.14
C GLY A 85 1.99 7.82 -2.92
N TYR A 86 1.20 8.51 -2.09
CA TYR A 86 1.47 9.90 -1.74
C TYR A 86 2.86 10.09 -1.12
N ILE A 87 3.52 11.18 -1.52
CA ILE A 87 4.73 11.66 -0.84
C ILE A 87 4.31 12.62 0.27
N SER A 88 4.57 12.24 1.52
CA SER A 88 4.29 13.09 2.69
C SER A 88 5.33 14.18 2.85
N ILE A 89 4.91 15.41 3.14
CA ILE A 89 5.78 16.50 3.59
C ILE A 89 5.26 17.08 4.89
N ILE A 90 6.14 17.75 5.64
CA ILE A 90 5.75 18.58 6.76
C ILE A 90 5.88 20.04 6.32
N GLU A 91 4.78 20.78 6.38
CA GLU A 91 4.70 22.20 6.04
C GLU A 91 3.94 22.92 7.16
N ASP A 92 4.64 23.83 7.84
CA ASP A 92 4.11 24.60 8.98
C ASP A 92 3.50 23.72 10.08
N ASP A 93 4.26 22.68 10.45
CA ASP A 93 3.93 21.65 11.45
C ASP A 93 2.72 20.75 11.12
N GLU A 94 2.17 20.88 9.91
CA GLU A 94 1.09 20.05 9.39
C GLU A 94 1.63 19.03 8.36
N VAL A 95 1.06 17.83 8.36
CA VAL A 95 1.35 16.82 7.34
C VAL A 95 0.52 17.14 6.10
N LYS A 96 1.19 17.29 4.95
CA LYS A 96 0.54 17.38 3.63
C LYS A 96 0.93 16.16 2.79
N LEU A 97 -0.01 15.67 1.99
CA LEU A 97 0.21 14.59 1.05
C LEU A 97 0.34 15.18 -0.36
N LEU A 98 1.44 14.86 -1.04
CA LEU A 98 1.68 15.23 -2.43
C LEU A 98 1.30 14.06 -3.31
N ASP A 99 0.39 14.31 -4.23
CA ASP A 99 -0.09 13.37 -5.22
C ASP A 99 0.67 13.59 -6.53
N PHE A 100 1.72 12.80 -6.74
CA PHE A 100 2.53 12.87 -7.95
C PHE A 100 1.99 11.89 -8.98
N LYS A 101 1.99 12.31 -10.24
CA LYS A 101 1.60 11.42 -11.34
C LYS A 101 2.51 10.20 -11.40
N PHE A 102 1.93 9.01 -11.37
CA PHE A 102 2.56 7.75 -11.73
C PHE A 102 2.12 7.33 -13.13
N ASP A 103 3.05 6.87 -13.97
CA ASP A 103 2.76 6.54 -15.38
C ASP A 103 3.17 5.12 -15.76
N GLY A 104 3.33 4.22 -14.79
CA GLY A 104 3.79 2.85 -15.05
C GLY A 104 5.25 2.81 -15.52
N TRP A 105 6.13 3.52 -14.80
CA TRP A 105 7.58 3.60 -15.04
C TRP A 105 7.94 4.05 -16.47
N GLY A 106 7.32 5.12 -16.93
CA GLY A 106 7.52 5.68 -18.27
C GLY A 106 6.64 5.03 -19.33
N GLY A 107 5.39 4.69 -18.98
CA GLY A 107 4.41 4.08 -19.89
C GLY A 107 4.73 2.63 -20.27
N LYS A 108 5.50 1.91 -19.44
CA LYS A 108 5.81 0.50 -19.69
C LYS A 108 4.65 -0.43 -19.32
N PHE A 109 3.85 -0.02 -18.35
CA PHE A 109 2.73 -0.79 -17.81
C PHE A 109 1.49 0.12 -17.69
N GLU A 110 0.31 -0.50 -17.66
CA GLU A 110 -0.94 0.20 -17.36
C GLU A 110 -0.92 0.70 -15.90
N ALA A 111 -1.38 1.93 -15.66
CA ALA A 111 -1.28 2.59 -14.36
C ALA A 111 -2.49 3.50 -14.05
N SER A 112 -3.57 3.45 -14.83
CA SER A 112 -4.75 4.32 -14.64
C SER A 112 -5.51 4.11 -13.32
N LEU A 113 -5.32 2.97 -12.64
CA LEU A 113 -5.88 2.69 -11.32
C LEU A 113 -4.89 2.98 -10.19
N ASP A 114 -3.59 2.95 -10.47
CA ASP A 114 -2.54 3.25 -9.49
C ASP A 114 -2.31 4.76 -9.34
N ASN A 115 -2.50 5.52 -10.43
CA ASN A 115 -2.31 6.97 -10.50
C ASN A 115 -3.55 7.78 -10.12
#